data_AF-A0A140DSE9-F1
#
_entry.id   AF-A0A140DSE9-F1
#
_cell.length_a   1.000
_cell.length_b   1.000
_cell.length_c   1.000
_cell.angle_alpha   90.00
_cell.angle_beta   90.00
_cell.angle_gamma   90.00
#
_symmetry.space_group_name_H-M   'P 1'
#
loop_
_entity.id
_entity.type
_entity.pdbx_description
1 polymer ?
#
loop_
_entity_poly.entity_id
_entity_poly.type
_entity_poly.pdbx_seq_one_letter_code
_entity_poly.pdbx_strand_id
1 'polypeptide(L)'
;MPYPWLSATDKSLLDSEEVLAAIDRKNWSRGKKDLYAQYYLEQRAKYVEEERMKDFRLNAADLKSWRRQSAFRRFASEYERQQLEKFRISGMITTICMTLVLFFAKAMWEGEYFINFSVDAIVGTIALVVAASQYRIKYSVITKFTRSRDYILMDVLSVLLCLLLKVWLPASLDFSLFVLLMNYFLQKKRFEESEAAFLKEN
;
A
#
# COMPACT_ATOMS: atom_id res chain seq x y z
N MET A 1 -0.74 6.10 17.92
CA MET A 1 -0.09 7.16 17.11
C MET A 1 -0.99 8.38 17.11
N PRO A 2 -0.47 9.57 17.39
CA PRO A 2 -1.28 10.80 17.42
C PRO A 2 -1.87 11.15 16.04
N TYR A 3 -1.22 10.75 14.95
CA TYR A 3 -1.67 11.01 13.58
C TYR A 3 -1.94 9.71 12.83
N PRO A 4 -3.20 9.28 12.66
CA PRO A 4 -3.56 8.02 11.99
C PRO A 4 -3.33 8.04 10.47
N TRP A 5 -3.06 9.21 9.90
CA TRP A 5 -2.77 9.41 8.48
C TRP A 5 -1.27 9.43 8.15
N LEU A 6 -0.40 9.48 9.16
CA LEU A 6 1.04 9.55 8.97
C LEU A 6 1.61 8.14 8.77
N SER A 7 2.30 7.93 7.65
CA SER A 7 3.03 6.70 7.42
C SER A 7 4.26 6.63 8.34
N ALA A 8 4.60 5.42 8.81
CA ALA A 8 5.56 5.21 9.90
C ALA A 8 6.94 5.83 9.60
N THR A 9 7.21 6.99 10.18
CA THR A 9 8.54 7.60 10.27
C THR A 9 9.05 7.44 11.71
N ASP A 10 10.37 7.48 11.87
CA ASP A 10 11.07 7.33 13.14
C ASP A 10 10.43 8.21 14.22
N LYS A 11 10.03 7.57 15.34
CA LYS A 11 9.31 8.23 16.44
C LYS A 11 10.15 9.31 17.09
N SER A 12 11.48 9.25 16.97
CA SER A 12 12.43 10.27 17.43
C SER A 12 12.20 11.64 16.78
N LEU A 13 11.57 11.69 15.60
CA LEU A 13 11.33 12.92 14.85
C LEU A 13 9.95 13.55 15.13
N LEU A 14 9.10 12.90 15.94
CA LEU A 14 7.73 13.35 16.26
C LEU A 14 7.66 14.50 17.29
N ASP A 15 8.77 14.90 17.90
CA ASP A 15 8.86 16.03 18.85
C ASP A 15 8.58 17.42 18.23
N SER A 16 8.24 17.49 16.94
CA SER A 16 7.88 18.72 16.23
C SER A 16 6.37 18.80 16.00
N GLU A 17 5.61 18.96 17.09
CA GLU A 17 4.15 18.96 17.08
C GLU A 17 3.54 20.08 16.23
N GLU A 18 4.17 21.25 16.12
CA GLU A 18 3.54 22.42 15.51
C GLU A 18 3.23 22.26 14.02
N VAL A 19 4.18 21.75 13.23
CA VAL A 19 3.99 21.56 11.78
C VAL A 19 3.05 20.39 11.50
N LEU A 20 3.18 19.29 12.24
CA LEU A 20 2.29 18.13 12.11
C LEU A 20 0.85 18.47 12.52
N ALA A 21 0.67 19.23 13.60
CA ALA A 21 -0.64 19.72 14.03
C ALA A 21 -1.22 20.73 13.01
N ALA A 22 -0.40 21.59 12.43
CA ALA A 22 -0.84 22.51 11.39
C ALA A 22 -1.31 21.78 10.12
N ILE A 23 -0.62 20.71 9.72
CA ILE A 23 -1.03 19.82 8.63
C ILE A 23 -2.32 19.08 8.99
N ASP A 24 -2.45 18.59 10.22
CA ASP A 24 -3.64 17.88 10.66
C ASP A 24 -4.89 18.76 10.64
N ARG A 25 -4.77 20.03 11.03
CA ARG A 25 -5.86 21.02 10.97
C ARG A 25 -6.31 21.36 9.55
N LYS A 26 -5.53 21.04 8.51
CA LYS A 26 -5.94 21.28 7.12
C LYS A 26 -6.98 20.25 6.67
N ASN A 27 -7.98 20.73 5.93
CA ASN A 27 -8.93 19.86 5.23
C ASN A 27 -8.31 19.29 3.94
N TRP A 28 -7.24 18.52 4.10
CA TRP A 28 -6.51 17.85 3.04
C TRP A 28 -6.79 16.35 3.09
N SER A 29 -6.73 15.71 1.92
CA SER A 29 -6.78 14.25 1.82
C SER A 29 -5.62 13.62 2.61
N ARG A 30 -5.81 12.37 3.06
CA ARG A 30 -4.82 11.67 3.89
C ARG A 30 -3.46 11.58 3.20
N GLY A 31 -3.43 11.28 1.90
CA GLY A 31 -2.20 11.23 1.11
C GLY A 31 -1.49 12.59 1.02
N LYS A 32 -2.23 13.69 0.97
CA LYS A 32 -1.65 15.04 0.94
C LYS A 32 -1.04 15.41 2.29
N LYS A 33 -1.73 15.09 3.39
CA LYS A 33 -1.17 15.27 4.74
C LYS A 33 0.13 14.46 4.91
N ASP A 34 0.10 13.20 4.50
CA ASP A 34 1.25 12.30 4.56
C ASP A 34 2.43 12.80 3.70
N LEU A 35 2.19 13.25 2.47
CA LEU A 35 3.22 13.81 1.59
C LEU A 35 3.93 15.02 2.23
N TYR A 36 3.16 15.99 2.75
CA TYR A 36 3.74 17.19 3.37
C TYR A 36 4.49 16.87 4.66
N ALA A 37 3.97 15.93 5.46
CA ALA A 37 4.64 15.50 6.67
C ALA A 37 5.94 14.75 6.37
N GLN A 38 5.93 13.81 5.41
CA GLN A 38 7.14 13.08 5.01
C GLN A 38 8.20 14.02 4.44
N TYR A 39 7.80 15.01 3.63
CA TYR A 39 8.74 16.02 3.14
C TYR A 39 9.41 16.78 4.29
N TYR A 40 8.62 17.26 5.26
CA TYR A 40 9.13 17.98 6.41
C TYR A 40 10.08 17.12 7.25
N LEU A 41 9.67 15.89 7.57
CA LEU A 41 10.45 14.98 8.39
C LEU A 41 11.76 14.58 7.72
N GLU A 42 11.76 14.32 6.41
CA GLU A 42 12.97 13.97 5.67
C GLU A 42 13.93 15.15 5.55
N GLN A 43 13.43 16.37 5.28
CA GLN A 43 14.27 17.56 5.27
C GLN A 43 14.86 17.83 6.65
N ARG A 44 14.06 17.68 7.72
CA ARG A 44 14.55 17.84 9.09
C ARG A 44 15.63 16.80 9.40
N ALA A 45 15.42 15.54 9.06
CA ALA A 45 16.40 14.47 9.26
C ALA A 45 17.74 14.78 8.57
N LYS A 46 17.71 15.25 7.31
CA LYS A 46 18.91 15.68 6.57
C LYS A 46 19.66 16.81 7.28
N TYR A 47 18.95 17.83 7.75
CA TYR A 47 19.58 18.96 8.44
C TYR A 47 20.10 18.60 9.84
N VAL A 48 19.51 17.61 10.51
CA VAL A 48 20.03 17.05 11.76
C VAL A 48 21.32 16.28 11.48
N GLU A 49 21.34 15.43 10.47
CA GLU A 49 22.51 14.64 10.07
C GLU A 49 23.69 15.53 9.61
N GLU A 50 23.39 16.62 8.90
CA GLU A 50 24.40 17.60 8.48
C GLU A 50 24.82 18.59 9.59
N GLU A 51 24.28 18.50 10.80
CA GLU A 51 24.48 19.46 11.92
C GLU A 51 24.12 20.93 11.57
N ARG A 52 23.27 21.13 10.56
CA ARG A 52 22.90 22.45 10.01
C ARG A 52 21.51 22.91 10.40
N MET A 53 20.96 22.41 11.51
CA MET A 53 19.61 22.76 11.98
C MET A 53 19.34 24.26 12.13
N LYS A 54 20.39 25.08 12.34
CA LYS A 54 20.29 26.56 12.37
C LYS A 54 19.81 27.16 11.05
N ASP A 55 20.03 26.48 9.93
CA ASP A 55 19.65 26.91 8.58
C ASP A 55 18.26 26.38 8.17
N PHE A 56 17.57 25.62 9.03
CA PHE A 56 16.30 24.99 8.69
C PHE A 56 15.13 26.00 8.65
N ARG A 57 14.46 26.13 7.49
CA ARG A 57 13.46 27.19 7.23
C ARG A 57 12.03 26.71 7.02
N LEU A 58 11.75 25.41 7.13
CA LEU A 58 10.40 24.89 6.92
C LEU A 58 9.54 25.08 8.18
N ASN A 59 8.48 25.87 8.06
CA ASN A 59 7.55 26.19 9.15
C ASN A 59 6.08 25.95 8.75
N ALA A 60 5.17 25.99 9.72
CA ALA A 60 3.75 25.77 9.52
C ALA A 60 3.05 26.89 8.70
N ALA A 61 3.56 28.12 8.76
CA ALA A 61 2.96 29.27 8.07
C ALA A 61 3.13 29.19 6.54
N ASP A 62 4.24 28.62 6.10
CA ASP A 62 4.67 28.61 4.70
C ASP A 62 4.29 27.36 3.93
N LEU A 63 3.41 26.50 4.46
CA LEU A 63 2.99 25.26 3.80
C LEU A 63 2.57 25.45 2.32
N LYS A 64 1.91 26.57 1.97
CA LYS A 64 1.54 26.86 0.58
C LYS A 64 2.74 27.17 -0.33
N SER A 65 3.80 27.77 0.23
CA SER A 65 4.99 28.15 -0.52
C SER A 65 5.85 26.94 -0.85
N TRP A 66 5.82 25.87 -0.05
CA TRP A 66 6.59 24.66 -0.26
C TRP A 66 6.35 24.05 -1.63
N ARG A 67 5.08 24.03 -2.11
CA ARG A 67 4.72 23.55 -3.45
C ARG A 67 5.44 24.26 -4.61
N ARG A 68 5.86 25.51 -4.39
CA ARG A 68 6.59 26.29 -5.40
C ARG A 68 8.07 25.93 -5.46
N GLN A 69 8.60 25.31 -4.42
CA GLN A 69 10.00 24.91 -4.35
C GLN A 69 10.26 23.72 -5.28
N SER A 70 11.34 23.79 -6.05
CA SER A 70 11.76 22.70 -6.95
C SER A 70 12.09 21.42 -6.16
N ALA A 71 12.64 21.57 -4.95
CA ALA A 71 12.92 20.44 -4.04
C ALA A 71 11.65 19.70 -3.64
N PHE A 72 10.57 20.42 -3.30
CA PHE A 72 9.28 19.79 -2.97
C PHE A 72 8.68 19.07 -4.18
N ARG A 73 8.73 19.66 -5.38
CA ARG A 73 8.19 19.02 -6.59
C ARG A 73 8.91 17.72 -6.92
N ARG A 74 10.24 17.70 -6.81
CA ARG A 74 11.06 16.49 -6.98
C ARG A 74 10.72 15.44 -5.93
N PHE A 75 10.56 15.86 -4.67
CA PHE A 75 10.15 14.98 -3.59
C PHE A 75 8.77 14.37 -3.82
N ALA A 76 7.79 15.18 -4.24
CA ALA A 76 6.44 14.71 -4.54
C ALA A 76 6.44 13.63 -5.64
N SER A 77 7.15 13.87 -6.75
CA SER A 77 7.26 12.87 -7.82
C SER A 77 7.94 11.57 -7.38
N GLU A 78 8.95 11.66 -6.52
CA GLU A 78 9.63 10.48 -5.99
C GLU A 78 8.73 9.72 -5.00
N TYR A 79 8.05 10.45 -4.12
CA TYR A 79 7.09 9.89 -3.18
C TYR A 79 5.97 9.13 -3.91
N GLU A 80 5.42 9.70 -4.98
CA GLU A 80 4.42 9.08 -5.85
C GLU A 80 4.94 7.77 -6.44
N ARG A 81 6.10 7.83 -7.11
CA ARG A 81 6.73 6.63 -7.68
C ARG A 81 6.89 5.53 -6.62
N GLN A 82 7.33 5.88 -5.42
CA GLN A 82 7.48 4.92 -4.32
C GLN A 82 6.14 4.34 -3.85
N GLN A 83 5.06 5.12 -3.79
CA GLN A 83 3.75 4.59 -3.43
C GLN A 83 3.23 3.64 -4.52
N LEU A 84 3.36 4.01 -5.79
CA LEU A 84 2.96 3.17 -6.93
C LEU A 84 3.76 1.85 -6.95
N GLU A 85 5.07 1.91 -6.72
CA GLU A 85 5.91 0.72 -6.63
C GLU A 85 5.53 -0.17 -5.44
N LYS A 86 5.27 0.41 -4.27
CA LYS A 86 4.78 -0.34 -3.09
C LYS A 86 3.45 -1.03 -3.38
N PHE A 87 2.51 -0.34 -4.06
CA PHE A 87 1.25 -0.94 -4.48
C PHE A 87 1.48 -2.08 -5.48
N ARG A 88 2.34 -1.88 -6.48
CA ARG A 88 2.66 -2.87 -7.52
C ARG A 88 3.24 -4.15 -6.92
N ILE A 89 4.28 -4.00 -6.07
CA ILE A 89 4.98 -5.11 -5.44
C ILE A 89 4.04 -5.85 -4.48
N SER A 90 3.34 -5.12 -3.59
CA SER A 90 2.39 -5.76 -2.66
C SER A 90 1.26 -6.48 -3.39
N GLY A 91 0.72 -5.91 -4.47
CA GLY A 91 -0.30 -6.54 -5.30
C GLY A 91 0.17 -7.83 -5.99
N MET A 92 1.38 -7.82 -6.56
CA MET A 92 1.96 -9.01 -7.19
C MET A 92 2.24 -10.13 -6.16
N ILE A 93 2.87 -9.81 -5.03
CA ILE A 93 3.16 -10.79 -3.97
C ILE A 93 1.86 -11.35 -3.40
N THR A 94 0.84 -10.50 -3.20
CA THR A 94 -0.48 -10.94 -2.75
C THR A 94 -1.11 -11.92 -3.73
N THR A 95 -1.03 -11.65 -5.04
CA THR A 95 -1.57 -12.54 -6.09
C THR A 95 -0.92 -13.92 -6.04
N ILE A 96 0.41 -13.97 -5.93
CA ILE A 96 1.17 -15.23 -5.86
C ILE A 96 0.82 -15.98 -4.57
N CYS A 97 0.89 -15.32 -3.42
CA CYS A 97 0.63 -15.95 -2.12
C CYS A 97 -0.82 -16.45 -2.02
N MET A 98 -1.79 -15.68 -2.51
CA MET A 98 -3.19 -16.12 -2.52
C MET A 98 -3.42 -17.30 -3.46
N THR A 99 -2.70 -17.39 -4.58
CA THR A 99 -2.75 -18.58 -5.45
C THR A 99 -2.25 -19.82 -4.70
N LEU A 100 -1.14 -19.71 -3.97
CA LEU A 100 -0.61 -20.81 -3.15
C LEU A 100 -1.58 -21.22 -2.03
N VAL A 101 -2.19 -20.25 -1.35
CA VAL A 101 -3.22 -20.51 -0.34
C VAL A 101 -4.43 -21.24 -0.94
N LEU A 102 -4.87 -20.86 -2.14
CA LEU A 102 -5.97 -21.52 -2.86
C LEU A 102 -5.61 -22.92 -3.36
N PHE A 103 -4.34 -23.18 -3.69
CA PHE A 103 -3.86 -24.51 -4.04
C PHE A 103 -3.87 -25.42 -2.82
N PHE A 104 -3.33 -24.93 -1.69
CA PHE A 104 -3.35 -25.65 -0.43
C PHE A 104 -4.79 -25.93 0.04
N ALA A 105 -5.68 -24.94 -0.01
CA ALA A 105 -7.08 -25.12 0.38
C ALA A 105 -7.81 -26.17 -0.48
N LYS A 106 -7.46 -26.27 -1.78
CA LYS A 106 -7.99 -27.30 -2.67
C LYS A 106 -7.45 -28.69 -2.32
N ALA A 107 -6.13 -28.82 -2.14
CA ALA A 107 -5.49 -30.08 -1.73
C ALA A 107 -6.07 -30.61 -0.41
N MET A 108 -6.36 -29.70 0.53
CA MET A 108 -7.05 -30.03 1.78
C MET A 108 -8.47 -30.56 1.59
N TRP A 109 -9.20 -30.08 0.58
CA TRP A 109 -10.57 -30.50 0.28
C TRP A 109 -10.61 -31.86 -0.44
N GLU A 110 -9.69 -32.07 -1.38
CA GLU A 110 -9.62 -33.29 -2.19
C GLU A 110 -8.90 -34.44 -1.47
N GLY A 111 -8.09 -34.13 -0.44
CA GLY A 111 -7.25 -35.10 0.26
C GLY A 111 -6.02 -35.55 -0.55
N GLU A 112 -5.79 -34.94 -1.72
CA GLU A 112 -4.64 -35.17 -2.58
C GLU A 112 -3.60 -34.07 -2.36
N TYR A 113 -2.50 -34.42 -1.68
CA TYR A 113 -1.39 -33.51 -1.38
C TYR A 113 -0.32 -33.58 -2.47
N PHE A 114 0.34 -32.46 -2.75
CA PHE A 114 1.37 -32.40 -3.80
C PHE A 114 2.62 -33.19 -3.40
N ILE A 115 3.05 -33.08 -2.14
CA ILE A 115 4.17 -33.86 -1.58
C ILE A 115 3.69 -34.65 -0.37
N ASN A 116 3.24 -33.92 0.67
CA ASN A 116 2.75 -34.45 1.93
C ASN A 116 1.96 -33.34 2.61
N PHE A 117 0.89 -33.70 3.32
CA PHE A 117 0.10 -32.79 4.16
C PHE A 117 0.97 -31.82 4.96
N SER A 118 2.04 -32.32 5.61
CA SER A 118 2.90 -31.50 6.47
C SER A 118 3.64 -30.39 5.71
N VAL A 119 4.17 -30.70 4.52
CA VAL A 119 4.93 -29.74 3.70
C VAL A 119 3.97 -28.70 3.11
N ASP A 120 2.86 -29.16 2.55
CA ASP A 120 1.85 -28.31 1.93
C ASP A 120 1.24 -27.36 2.97
N ALA A 121 1.03 -27.82 4.21
CA ALA A 121 0.54 -26.99 5.32
C ALA A 121 1.53 -25.90 5.74
N ILE A 122 2.82 -26.20 5.79
CA ILE A 122 3.85 -25.18 6.08
C ILE A 122 3.84 -24.10 5.01
N VAL A 123 3.88 -24.49 3.74
CA VAL A 123 3.89 -23.55 2.61
C VAL A 123 2.61 -22.70 2.59
N GLY A 124 1.43 -23.33 2.75
CA GLY A 124 0.15 -22.64 2.79
C GLY A 124 0.06 -21.64 3.95
N THR A 125 0.56 -22.00 5.13
CA THR A 125 0.57 -21.12 6.31
C THR A 125 1.49 -19.91 6.12
N ILE A 126 2.71 -20.13 5.61
CA ILE A 126 3.65 -19.05 5.32
C ILE A 126 3.05 -18.10 4.26
N ALA A 127 2.50 -18.65 3.18
CA ALA A 127 1.85 -17.86 2.14
C ALA A 127 0.69 -17.03 2.69
N LEU A 128 -0.12 -17.57 3.61
CA LEU A 128 -1.20 -16.83 4.25
C LEU A 128 -0.70 -15.66 5.11
N VAL A 129 0.35 -15.87 5.91
CA VAL A 129 0.96 -14.82 6.74
C VAL A 129 1.55 -13.70 5.87
N VAL A 130 2.25 -14.08 4.79
CA VAL A 130 2.81 -13.12 3.83
C VAL A 130 1.69 -12.37 3.13
N ALA A 131 0.65 -13.05 2.65
CA ALA A 131 -0.51 -12.41 2.02
C ALA A 131 -1.18 -11.41 2.96
N ALA A 132 -1.44 -11.78 4.23
CA ALA A 132 -2.03 -10.89 5.22
C ALA A 132 -1.16 -9.64 5.46
N SER A 133 0.16 -9.80 5.51
CA SER A 133 1.10 -8.70 5.66
C SER A 133 1.10 -7.78 4.44
N GLN A 134 1.06 -8.34 3.24
CA GLN A 134 1.02 -7.57 2.00
C GLN A 134 -0.31 -6.85 1.78
N TYR A 135 -1.44 -7.44 2.19
CA TYR A 135 -2.73 -6.75 2.21
C TYR A 135 -2.71 -5.50 3.09
N ARG A 136 -2.09 -5.57 4.27
CA ARG A 136 -1.94 -4.41 5.15
C ARG A 136 -1.16 -3.28 4.46
N ILE A 137 -0.06 -3.61 3.78
CA ILE A 137 0.75 -2.63 3.03
C ILE A 137 -0.06 -2.04 1.87
N LYS A 138 -0.67 -2.90 1.04
CA LYS A 138 -1.48 -2.52 -0.11
C LYS A 138 -2.60 -1.56 0.27
N TYR A 139 -3.39 -1.90 1.30
CA TYR A 139 -4.50 -1.04 1.73
C TYR A 139 -4.03 0.22 2.46
N SER A 140 -2.89 0.18 3.17
CA SER A 140 -2.26 1.39 3.71
C SER A 140 -1.98 2.40 2.59
N VAL A 141 -1.43 1.95 1.45
CA VAL A 141 -1.20 2.81 0.29
C VAL A 141 -2.52 3.29 -0.33
N ILE A 142 -3.48 2.38 -0.61
CA ILE A 142 -4.76 2.74 -1.25
C ILE A 142 -5.51 3.81 -0.46
N THR A 143 -5.59 3.67 0.86
CA THR A 143 -6.35 4.61 1.72
C THR A 143 -5.79 6.04 1.74
N LYS A 144 -4.57 6.26 1.25
CA LYS A 144 -3.98 7.60 1.09
C LYS A 144 -4.57 8.35 -0.11
N PHE A 145 -4.85 7.63 -1.19
CA PHE A 145 -5.28 8.21 -2.47
C PHE A 145 -6.78 8.09 -2.72
N THR A 146 -7.43 7.04 -2.22
CA THR A 146 -8.83 6.75 -2.54
C THR A 146 -9.52 5.91 -1.47
N ARG A 147 -10.83 5.66 -1.65
CA ARG A 147 -11.63 4.83 -0.75
C ARG A 147 -11.30 3.36 -0.98
N SER A 148 -10.78 2.68 0.04
CA SER A 148 -10.35 1.27 -0.04
C SER A 148 -11.48 0.26 -0.20
N ARG A 149 -12.74 0.66 0.04
CA ARG A 149 -13.89 -0.27 0.07
C ARG A 149 -14.09 -1.00 -1.26
N ASP A 150 -13.91 -0.32 -2.37
CA ASP A 150 -14.06 -0.90 -3.70
C ASP A 150 -12.97 -1.94 -3.98
N TYR A 151 -11.73 -1.68 -3.55
CA TYR A 151 -10.61 -2.60 -3.72
C TYR A 151 -10.78 -3.86 -2.87
N ILE A 152 -11.27 -3.71 -1.64
CA ILE A 152 -11.61 -4.85 -0.78
C ILE A 152 -12.71 -5.69 -1.43
N LEU A 153 -13.76 -5.05 -1.97
CA LEU A 153 -14.83 -5.75 -2.65
C LEU A 153 -14.29 -6.53 -3.87
N MET A 154 -13.44 -5.92 -4.69
CA MET A 154 -12.81 -6.58 -5.84
C MET A 154 -11.96 -7.78 -5.42
N ASP A 155 -11.16 -7.65 -4.36
CA ASP A 155 -10.35 -8.76 -3.83
C ASP A 155 -11.24 -9.90 -3.32
N VAL A 156 -12.26 -9.61 -2.51
CA VAL A 156 -13.19 -10.63 -2.00
C VAL A 156 -13.96 -11.32 -3.13
N LEU A 157 -14.49 -10.56 -4.10
CA LEU A 157 -15.19 -11.12 -5.25
C LEU A 157 -14.27 -12.00 -6.10
N SER A 158 -13.01 -11.61 -6.29
CA SER A 158 -12.05 -12.42 -7.05
C SER A 158 -11.74 -13.75 -6.35
N VAL A 159 -11.56 -13.75 -5.03
CA VAL A 159 -11.32 -14.97 -4.25
C VAL A 159 -12.55 -15.86 -4.26
N LEU A 160 -13.75 -15.29 -4.08
CA LEU A 160 -15.01 -16.04 -4.18
C LEU A 160 -15.19 -16.66 -5.56
N LEU A 161 -14.88 -15.92 -6.63
CA LEU A 161 -14.93 -16.43 -7.99
C LEU A 161 -13.94 -17.60 -8.18
N CYS A 162 -12.72 -17.50 -7.65
CA CYS A 162 -11.76 -18.61 -7.68
C CYS A 162 -12.30 -19.86 -6.97
N LEU A 163 -12.91 -19.70 -5.79
CA LEU A 163 -13.51 -20.81 -5.04
C LEU A 163 -14.68 -21.45 -5.81
N LEU A 164 -15.56 -20.64 -6.40
CA LEU A 164 -16.67 -21.12 -7.23
C LEU A 164 -16.19 -21.89 -8.45
N LEU A 165 -15.19 -21.36 -9.15
CA LEU A 165 -14.58 -22.03 -10.31
C LEU A 165 -13.94 -23.36 -9.91
N LYS A 166 -13.30 -23.44 -8.74
CA LYS A 166 -12.71 -24.70 -8.24
C LYS A 166 -13.75 -25.77 -7.90
N VAL A 167 -14.96 -25.38 -7.48
CA VAL A 167 -16.06 -26.33 -7.22
C VAL A 167 -16.71 -26.79 -8.53
N TRP A 168 -16.82 -25.90 -9.53
CA TRP A 168 -17.55 -26.16 -10.77
C TRP A 168 -16.71 -26.81 -11.88
N LEU A 169 -15.40 -26.55 -11.91
CA LEU A 169 -14.52 -27.04 -12.97
C LEU A 169 -13.80 -28.34 -12.55
N PRO A 170 -13.49 -29.23 -13.52
CA PRO A 170 -12.71 -30.42 -13.25
C PRO A 170 -11.33 -30.06 -12.69
N ALA A 171 -10.76 -30.93 -11.85
CA ALA A 171 -9.56 -30.65 -11.08
C ALA A 171 -8.32 -30.27 -11.92
N SER A 172 -8.29 -30.62 -13.21
CA SER A 172 -7.23 -30.31 -14.16
C SER A 172 -7.23 -28.86 -14.67
N LEU A 173 -8.32 -28.11 -14.51
CA LEU A 173 -8.43 -26.71 -14.96
C LEU A 173 -8.34 -25.74 -13.78
N ASP A 174 -7.19 -25.09 -13.60
CA ASP A 174 -7.01 -24.05 -12.58
C ASP A 174 -6.86 -22.65 -13.21
N PHE A 175 -7.93 -21.85 -13.09
CA PHE A 175 -7.96 -20.45 -13.53
C PHE A 175 -7.66 -19.44 -12.40
N SER A 176 -7.32 -19.91 -11.20
CA SER A 176 -7.17 -19.04 -10.01
C SER A 176 -6.12 -17.95 -10.23
N LEU A 177 -4.95 -18.33 -10.76
CA LEU A 177 -3.89 -17.38 -11.07
C LEU A 177 -4.36 -16.33 -12.07
N PHE A 178 -5.04 -16.76 -13.14
CA PHE A 178 -5.54 -15.85 -14.18
C PHE A 178 -6.56 -14.86 -13.61
N VAL A 179 -7.52 -15.33 -12.81
CA VAL A 179 -8.55 -14.49 -12.19
C VAL A 179 -7.94 -13.47 -11.23
N LEU A 180 -7.02 -13.90 -10.35
CA LEU A 180 -6.35 -13.01 -9.41
C LEU A 180 -5.45 -11.99 -10.12
N LEU A 181 -4.78 -12.39 -11.19
CA LEU A 181 -3.92 -11.52 -12.00
C LEU A 181 -4.74 -10.51 -12.82
N MET A 182 -5.90 -10.91 -13.33
CA MET A 182 -6.86 -9.99 -13.96
C MET A 182 -7.40 -8.98 -12.95
N ASN A 183 -7.78 -9.42 -11.74
CA ASN A 183 -8.17 -8.53 -10.65
C ASN A 183 -7.03 -7.54 -10.31
N TYR A 184 -5.79 -8.00 -10.20
CA TYR A 184 -4.64 -7.15 -9.99
C TYR A 184 -4.48 -6.07 -11.08
N PHE A 185 -4.60 -6.44 -12.37
CA PHE A 185 -4.49 -5.46 -13.46
C PHE A 185 -5.63 -4.43 -13.45
N LEU A 186 -6.85 -4.85 -13.14
CA LEU A 186 -7.99 -3.94 -13.01
C LEU A 186 -7.76 -2.94 -11.86
N GLN A 187 -7.28 -3.43 -10.71
CA GLN A 187 -6.97 -2.58 -9.58
C GLN A 187 -5.80 -1.63 -9.86
N LYS A 188 -4.77 -2.11 -10.56
CA LYS A 188 -3.65 -1.28 -11.00
C LYS A 188 -4.13 -0.11 -11.84
N LYS A 189 -4.96 -0.38 -12.86
CA LYS A 189 -5.52 0.68 -13.71
C LYS A 189 -6.31 1.71 -12.90
N ARG A 190 -7.21 1.25 -12.01
CA ARG A 190 -8.01 2.15 -11.15
C ARG A 190 -7.15 2.95 -10.17
N PHE A 191 -6.05 2.37 -9.68
CA PHE A 191 -5.13 3.05 -8.77
C PHE A 191 -4.36 4.16 -9.49
N GLU A 192 -3.82 3.88 -10.68
CA GLU A 192 -3.15 4.88 -11.53
C GLU A 192 -4.09 6.05 -11.88
N GLU A 193 -5.37 5.77 -12.18
CA GLU A 193 -6.40 6.80 -12.40
C GLU A 193 -6.66 7.64 -11.14
N SER A 194 -6.72 7.00 -9.96
CA SER A 194 -6.94 7.69 -8.67
C SER A 194 -5.74 8.57 -8.28
N GLU A 195 -4.52 8.10 -8.55
CA GLU A 195 -3.29 8.84 -8.33
C GLU A 195 -3.19 10.06 -9.26
N ALA A 196 -3.52 9.88 -10.55
CA ALA A 196 -3.57 10.98 -11.51
C ALA A 196 -4.65 12.03 -11.14
N ALA A 197 -5.77 11.61 -10.56
CA ALA A 197 -6.79 12.54 -10.05
C ALA A 197 -6.28 13.32 -8.82
N PHE A 198 -5.63 12.64 -7.87
CA PHE A 198 -5.00 13.26 -6.71
C PHE A 198 -3.96 14.32 -7.10
N LEU A 199 -3.22 14.10 -8.19
CA LEU A 199 -2.27 15.05 -8.76
C LEU A 199 -2.93 16.31 -9.32
N LYS A 200 -4.08 16.17 -9.98
CA LYS A 200 -4.82 17.31 -10.56
C LYS A 200 -5.49 18.19 -9.50
N GLU A 201 -5.82 17.62 -8.36
CA GLU A 201 -6.43 18.34 -7.22
C GLU A 201 -5.37 19.11 -6.38
N ASN A 202 -4.08 18.91 -6.66
CA ASN A 202 -2.94 19.46 -5.92
C ASN A 202 -2.14 20.54 -6.65
#